data_AF-A0A3C0E4N8-F1
#
_entry.id   AF-A0A3C0E4N8-F1
#
_cell.length_a   1.000
_cell.length_b   1.000
_cell.length_c   1.000
_cell.angle_alpha   90.00
_cell.angle_beta   90.00
_cell.angle_gamma   90.00
#
_symmetry.space_group_name_H-M   'P 1'
#
loop_
_entity.id
_entity.type
_entity.pdbx_description
1 polymer ?
#
loop_
_entity_poly.entity_id
_entity_poly.type
_entity_poly.pdbx_seq_one_letter_code
_entity_poly.pdbx_strand_id
1 'polypeptide(L)'
;MTDIKAIYKEASKETVENLINNSSKTIEDMYKKVVEDISFLKELNADVPQLLRLAIELRMNMRFILIDLMTSLRGCLNGTYTFEKCYHIKNLEGIRVEGCRLLFGYGKGREESIWMKLECELKQICQRSEKTKYAQVYERLLALYDNVSTQLRTVMTTYEERKSRNLTYHYDDDLYKVYKQLIKVKDKGEDEPMKCVIQWMDALLSIQVLCDTIEYVEVLQGNTFSKVTGFHHFLINGVKLYLYKRIVTEFSRKDQFQEILDKVLKDIDSVDWAAKEKDKLGRLEDWLGKNASNQYKPKTIKDMKDLMNVFLLIEMSFADMSCAIRAFMNAGSDIEYPLIFRRLLVSKVSTLGHLVGYNDAEIGNALWIFIQKAVPADAEKLKTEASEIRIELESLLKQKDVKRRALYVHYLDRDTNESNILHILESIEEIDLLIEMNTYSAFIKIMGKIRKFLKTLLDEIAIRVDKTAKVSNIKMRAQIKRLRQLLNNPKCPADLKISINGTLDQMEKVFKLYT
;
A
#
# COMPACT_ATOMS: atom_id res chain seq x y z
N MET A 1 0.61 25.34 -37.66
CA MET A 1 -0.10 24.62 -36.59
C MET A 1 0.24 25.30 -35.28
N THR A 2 -0.66 26.15 -34.80
CA THR A 2 -0.54 26.80 -33.50
C THR A 2 -0.91 25.79 -32.41
N ASP A 3 0.06 25.48 -31.53
CA ASP A 3 -0.17 24.74 -30.29
C ASP A 3 -1.18 25.49 -29.42
N ILE A 4 -2.45 25.09 -29.50
CA ILE A 4 -3.46 25.49 -28.53
C ILE A 4 -3.13 24.70 -27.25
N LYS A 5 -2.37 25.33 -26.34
CA LYS A 5 -2.34 24.88 -24.94
C LYS A 5 -3.77 24.86 -24.45
N ALA A 6 -4.33 23.66 -24.23
CA ALA A 6 -5.62 23.51 -23.59
C ALA A 6 -5.58 24.29 -22.27
N ILE A 7 -6.38 25.36 -22.19
CA ILE A 7 -6.57 26.10 -20.94
C ILE A 7 -7.47 25.22 -20.08
N TYR A 8 -6.87 24.34 -19.29
CA TYR A 8 -7.58 23.59 -18.28
C TYR A 8 -8.11 24.58 -17.24
N LYS A 9 -9.43 24.75 -17.19
CA LYS A 9 -10.10 25.53 -16.16
C LYS A 9 -10.29 24.64 -14.96
N GLU A 10 -9.81 25.07 -13.80
CA GLU A 10 -10.07 24.35 -12.54
C GLU A 10 -11.59 24.19 -12.33
N ALA A 11 -11.99 23.01 -11.87
CA ALA A 11 -13.38 22.75 -11.53
C ALA A 11 -13.81 23.69 -10.40
N SER A 12 -15.05 24.20 -10.48
CA SER A 12 -15.57 25.04 -9.41
C SER A 12 -15.73 24.22 -8.12
N LYS A 13 -15.68 24.89 -6.96
CA LYS A 13 -15.92 24.25 -5.66
C LYS A 13 -17.27 23.52 -5.62
N GLU A 14 -18.31 24.14 -6.19
CA GLU A 14 -19.65 23.55 -6.31
C GLU A 14 -19.63 22.27 -7.16
N THR A 15 -18.89 22.26 -8.27
CA THR A 15 -18.73 21.07 -9.11
C THR A 15 -18.09 19.91 -8.34
N VAL A 16 -17.06 20.20 -7.55
CA VAL A 16 -16.37 19.19 -6.72
C VAL A 16 -17.29 18.68 -5.60
N GLU A 17 -17.98 19.57 -4.90
CA GLU A 17 -18.95 19.22 -3.85
C GLU A 17 -20.10 18.35 -4.41
N ASN A 18 -20.62 18.69 -5.60
CA ASN A 18 -21.64 17.90 -6.28
C ASN A 18 -21.12 16.51 -6.66
N LEU A 19 -19.88 16.41 -7.16
CA LEU A 19 -19.27 15.12 -7.48
C LEU A 19 -19.14 14.24 -6.23
N ILE A 20 -18.63 14.81 -5.12
CA ILE A 20 -18.49 14.11 -3.84
C ILE A 20 -19.86 13.58 -3.38
N ASN A 21 -20.89 14.44 -3.36
CA ASN A 21 -22.23 14.08 -2.90
C ASN A 21 -22.90 13.03 -3.77
N ASN A 22 -22.73 13.11 -5.09
CA ASN A 22 -23.28 12.13 -6.02
C ASN A 22 -22.57 10.79 -5.86
N SER A 23 -21.24 10.78 -5.73
CA SER A 23 -20.48 9.55 -5.46
C SER A 23 -20.95 8.85 -4.18
N SER A 24 -21.30 9.57 -3.10
CA SER A 24 -21.86 8.96 -1.88
C SER A 24 -23.13 8.15 -2.16
N LYS A 25 -24.08 8.75 -2.87
CA LYS A 25 -25.36 8.11 -3.20
C LYS A 25 -25.14 6.92 -4.12
N THR A 26 -24.28 7.09 -5.13
CA THR A 26 -23.96 6.03 -6.07
C THR A 26 -23.28 4.83 -5.39
N ILE A 27 -22.40 5.05 -4.42
CA ILE A 27 -21.78 3.97 -3.64
C ILE A 27 -22.85 3.15 -2.90
N GLU A 28 -23.80 3.79 -2.21
CA GLU A 28 -24.91 3.10 -1.52
C GLU A 28 -25.79 2.29 -2.48
N ASP A 29 -26.16 2.90 -3.62
CA ASP A 29 -27.04 2.24 -4.58
C ASP A 29 -26.35 1.07 -5.29
N MET A 30 -25.06 1.19 -5.61
CA MET A 30 -24.27 0.08 -6.15
C MET A 30 -24.09 -1.03 -5.12
N TYR A 31 -23.93 -0.70 -3.84
CA TYR A 31 -23.76 -1.70 -2.81
C TYR A 31 -24.99 -2.59 -2.68
N LYS A 32 -26.19 -2.01 -2.62
CA LYS A 32 -27.46 -2.77 -2.64
C LYS A 32 -27.53 -3.72 -3.82
N LYS A 33 -27.13 -3.25 -5.00
CA LYS A 33 -27.07 -4.04 -6.24
C LYS A 33 -26.05 -5.17 -6.21
N VAL A 34 -24.89 -4.98 -5.58
CA VAL A 34 -23.89 -6.06 -5.37
C VAL A 34 -24.46 -7.14 -4.45
N VAL A 35 -25.15 -6.73 -3.39
CA VAL A 35 -25.81 -7.65 -2.45
C VAL A 35 -26.91 -8.45 -3.14
N GLU A 36 -27.72 -7.79 -3.98
CA GLU A 36 -28.70 -8.46 -4.83
C GLU A 36 -28.03 -9.51 -5.74
N ASP A 37 -26.98 -9.14 -6.47
CA ASP A 37 -26.24 -10.07 -7.33
C ASP A 37 -25.68 -11.27 -6.54
N ILE A 38 -25.16 -11.05 -5.33
CA ILE A 38 -24.68 -12.11 -4.44
C ILE A 38 -25.81 -13.06 -4.04
N SER A 39 -26.95 -12.51 -3.60
CA SER A 39 -28.12 -13.32 -3.24
C SER A 39 -28.59 -14.15 -4.44
N PHE A 40 -28.63 -13.57 -5.62
CA PHE A 40 -28.95 -14.30 -6.85
C PHE A 40 -27.97 -15.45 -7.09
N LEU A 41 -26.66 -15.19 -7.06
CA LEU A 41 -25.63 -16.20 -7.30
C LEU A 41 -25.69 -17.38 -6.32
N LYS A 42 -26.06 -17.13 -5.06
CA LYS A 42 -26.25 -18.16 -4.02
C LYS A 42 -27.48 -19.05 -4.27
N GLU A 43 -28.50 -18.53 -4.93
CA GLU A 43 -29.78 -19.23 -5.18
C GLU A 43 -29.89 -19.83 -6.60
N LEU A 44 -28.87 -19.65 -7.46
CA LEU A 44 -28.88 -20.23 -8.80
C LEU A 44 -28.88 -21.76 -8.76
N ASN A 45 -29.92 -22.37 -9.32
CA ASN A 45 -29.96 -23.80 -9.59
C ASN A 45 -29.16 -24.14 -10.88
N ALA A 46 -28.99 -25.44 -11.15
CA ALA A 46 -28.28 -25.93 -12.33
C ALA A 46 -28.98 -25.59 -13.67
N ASP A 47 -30.25 -25.17 -13.63
CA ASP A 47 -31.05 -24.87 -14.82
C ASP A 47 -30.84 -23.44 -15.34
N VAL A 48 -30.16 -22.57 -14.56
CA VAL A 48 -29.86 -21.20 -15.01
C VAL A 48 -28.78 -21.24 -16.10
N PRO A 49 -28.99 -20.57 -17.25
CA PRO A 49 -28.00 -20.52 -18.32
C PRO A 49 -26.64 -20.01 -17.83
N GLN A 50 -25.58 -20.70 -18.24
CA GLN A 50 -24.20 -20.34 -17.86
C GLN A 50 -23.85 -18.89 -18.25
N LEU A 51 -24.34 -18.42 -19.40
CA LEU A 51 -24.17 -17.04 -19.85
C LEU A 51 -24.71 -16.03 -18.82
N LEU A 52 -25.88 -16.31 -18.27
CA LEU A 52 -26.53 -15.45 -17.29
C LEU A 52 -25.80 -15.46 -15.95
N ARG A 53 -25.37 -16.64 -15.50
CA ARG A 53 -24.52 -16.80 -14.31
C ARG A 53 -23.23 -15.96 -14.42
N LEU A 54 -22.53 -16.06 -15.55
CA LEU A 54 -21.30 -15.29 -15.81
C LEU A 54 -21.58 -13.78 -15.87
N ALA A 55 -22.70 -13.37 -16.48
CA ALA A 55 -23.07 -11.96 -16.55
C ALA A 55 -23.35 -11.36 -15.16
N ILE A 56 -24.05 -12.09 -14.28
CA ILE A 56 -24.33 -11.65 -12.91
C ILE A 56 -23.03 -11.59 -12.08
N GLU A 57 -22.17 -12.60 -12.18
CA GLU A 57 -20.88 -12.62 -11.48
C GLU A 57 -19.96 -11.48 -11.95
N LEU A 58 -19.92 -11.23 -13.27
CA LEU A 58 -19.16 -10.13 -13.86
C LEU A 58 -19.68 -8.78 -13.39
N ARG A 59 -21.00 -8.64 -13.33
CA ARG A 59 -21.67 -7.43 -12.86
C ARG A 59 -21.41 -7.15 -11.37
N MET A 60 -21.51 -8.16 -10.52
CA MET A 60 -21.17 -8.09 -9.11
C MET A 60 -19.72 -7.59 -8.92
N ASN A 61 -18.78 -8.24 -9.61
CA ASN A 61 -17.36 -7.93 -9.56
C ASN A 61 -17.09 -6.48 -9.99
N MET A 62 -17.66 -6.07 -11.12
CA MET A 62 -17.52 -4.71 -11.67
C MET A 62 -18.11 -3.65 -10.73
N ARG A 63 -19.31 -3.87 -10.20
CA ARG A 63 -19.97 -2.94 -9.27
C ARG A 63 -19.15 -2.75 -8.00
N PHE A 64 -18.56 -3.82 -7.44
CA PHE A 64 -17.67 -3.70 -6.31
C PHE A 64 -16.40 -2.88 -6.62
N ILE A 65 -15.79 -3.10 -7.80
CA ILE A 65 -14.63 -2.30 -8.25
C ILE A 65 -15.01 -0.81 -8.31
N LEU A 66 -16.18 -0.48 -8.87
CA LEU A 66 -16.67 0.91 -8.91
C LEU A 66 -16.88 1.50 -7.51
N ILE A 67 -17.46 0.74 -6.58
CA ILE A 67 -17.62 1.17 -5.17
C ILE A 67 -16.27 1.53 -4.55
N ASP A 68 -15.26 0.67 -4.72
CA ASP A 68 -13.93 0.88 -4.13
C ASP A 68 -13.21 2.09 -4.79
N LEU A 69 -13.33 2.23 -6.12
CA LEU A 69 -12.83 3.38 -6.86
C LEU A 69 -13.45 4.68 -6.37
N MET A 70 -14.79 4.74 -6.28
CA MET A 70 -15.49 5.95 -5.83
C MET A 70 -15.15 6.29 -4.38
N THR A 71 -14.98 5.29 -3.51
CA THR A 71 -14.53 5.50 -2.11
C THR A 71 -13.15 6.17 -2.07
N SER A 72 -12.19 5.72 -2.89
CA SER A 72 -10.87 6.37 -3.00
C SER A 72 -10.94 7.74 -3.66
N LEU A 73 -11.73 7.89 -4.72
CA LEU A 73 -11.87 9.14 -5.45
C LEU A 73 -12.44 10.23 -4.55
N ARG A 74 -13.46 9.92 -3.76
CA ARG A 74 -14.00 10.83 -2.75
C ARG A 74 -12.97 11.22 -1.70
N GLY A 75 -12.16 10.27 -1.23
CA GLY A 75 -11.01 10.57 -0.37
C GLY A 75 -10.04 11.55 -1.02
N CYS A 76 -9.73 11.36 -2.31
CA CYS A 76 -8.86 12.27 -3.07
C CYS A 76 -9.46 13.67 -3.21
N LEU A 77 -10.76 13.78 -3.54
CA LEU A 77 -11.47 15.05 -3.72
C LEU A 77 -11.65 15.82 -2.40
N ASN A 78 -11.85 15.10 -1.29
CA ASN A 78 -11.87 15.70 0.05
C ASN A 78 -10.46 15.98 0.61
N GLY A 79 -9.42 15.47 -0.07
CA GLY A 79 -8.03 15.56 0.38
C GLY A 79 -7.53 17.00 0.39
N THR A 80 -7.05 17.43 1.55
CA THR A 80 -6.51 18.78 1.76
C THR A 80 -4.99 18.83 1.62
N TYR A 81 -4.32 17.72 1.90
CA TYR A 81 -2.86 17.63 1.89
C TYR A 81 -2.35 16.87 0.68
N THR A 82 -1.18 17.26 0.16
CA THR A 82 -0.57 16.58 -0.97
C THR A 82 -0.35 15.08 -0.71
N PHE A 83 0.12 14.71 0.50
CA PHE A 83 0.30 13.31 0.86
C PHE A 83 -1.04 12.54 0.84
N GLU A 84 -2.10 13.14 1.37
CA GLU A 84 -3.45 12.56 1.40
C GLU A 84 -3.96 12.26 -0.01
N LYS A 85 -3.76 13.20 -0.94
CA LYS A 85 -4.08 12.98 -2.35
C LYS A 85 -3.24 11.88 -2.98
N CYS A 86 -1.92 11.87 -2.74
CA CYS A 86 -1.03 10.81 -3.23
C CYS A 86 -1.46 9.43 -2.71
N TYR A 87 -1.86 9.33 -1.44
CA TYR A 87 -2.37 8.11 -0.83
C TYR A 87 -3.62 7.60 -1.54
N HIS A 88 -4.60 8.48 -1.81
CA HIS A 88 -5.82 8.11 -2.50
C HIS A 88 -5.59 7.76 -3.97
N ILE A 89 -4.69 8.45 -4.66
CA ILE A 89 -4.30 8.12 -6.05
C ILE A 89 -3.63 6.74 -6.13
N LYS A 90 -2.67 6.46 -5.25
CA LYS A 90 -2.06 5.12 -5.10
C LYS A 90 -3.15 4.06 -4.91
N ASN A 91 -4.18 4.36 -4.13
CA ASN A 91 -5.28 3.44 -3.95
C ASN A 91 -6.09 3.21 -5.23
N LEU A 92 -6.39 4.27 -5.99
CA LEU A 92 -7.08 4.16 -7.28
C LEU A 92 -6.32 3.28 -8.27
N GLU A 93 -5.00 3.46 -8.36
CA GLU A 93 -4.15 2.64 -9.21
C GLU A 93 -4.16 1.16 -8.79
N GLY A 94 -4.08 0.89 -7.48
CA GLY A 94 -4.15 -0.47 -6.96
C GLY A 94 -5.48 -1.15 -7.22
N ILE A 95 -6.58 -0.43 -7.02
CA ILE A 95 -7.93 -0.92 -7.32
C ILE A 95 -8.06 -1.26 -8.81
N ARG A 96 -7.51 -0.42 -9.70
CA ARG A 96 -7.48 -0.72 -11.15
C ARG A 96 -6.66 -1.99 -11.43
N VAL A 97 -5.49 -2.15 -10.83
CA VAL A 97 -4.65 -3.35 -11.01
C VAL A 97 -5.36 -4.61 -10.54
N GLU A 98 -5.98 -4.60 -9.36
CA GLU A 98 -6.70 -5.77 -8.85
C GLU A 98 -8.02 -6.00 -9.58
N GLY A 99 -8.71 -4.94 -10.00
CA GLY A 99 -9.91 -5.01 -10.81
C GLY A 99 -9.64 -5.64 -12.18
N CYS A 100 -8.62 -5.17 -12.91
CA CYS A 100 -8.20 -5.79 -14.16
C CYS A 100 -7.80 -7.26 -13.98
N ARG A 101 -7.16 -7.61 -12.84
CA ARG A 101 -6.84 -9.01 -12.52
C ARG A 101 -8.10 -9.85 -12.33
N LEU A 102 -9.06 -9.35 -11.56
CA LEU A 102 -10.32 -10.04 -11.28
C LEU A 102 -11.12 -10.28 -12.56
N LEU A 103 -11.22 -9.27 -13.42
CA LEU A 103 -12.05 -9.34 -14.62
C LEU A 103 -11.38 -10.12 -15.77
N PHE A 104 -10.07 -9.95 -15.97
CA PHE A 104 -9.38 -10.42 -17.18
C PHE A 104 -8.24 -11.40 -16.93
N GLY A 105 -7.86 -11.64 -15.67
CA GLY A 105 -6.67 -12.40 -15.32
C GLY A 105 -5.37 -11.77 -15.83
N TYR A 106 -4.24 -12.37 -15.45
CA TYR A 106 -2.91 -12.03 -15.97
C TYR A 106 -2.12 -13.28 -16.34
N GLY A 107 -1.31 -13.21 -17.40
CA GLY A 107 -0.51 -14.33 -17.85
C GLY A 107 -1.38 -15.55 -18.16
N LYS A 108 -1.04 -16.71 -17.58
CA LYS A 108 -1.81 -17.96 -17.73
C LYS A 108 -3.25 -17.85 -17.23
N GLY A 109 -3.50 -17.04 -16.19
CA GLY A 109 -4.86 -16.85 -15.65
C GLY A 109 -5.80 -16.06 -16.55
N ARG A 110 -5.34 -15.57 -17.72
CA ARG A 110 -6.20 -14.84 -18.67
C ARG A 110 -7.25 -15.76 -19.29
N GLU A 111 -6.86 -16.97 -19.69
CA GLU A 111 -7.76 -17.94 -20.35
C GLU A 111 -8.90 -18.40 -19.43
N GLU A 112 -8.65 -18.40 -18.12
CA GLU A 112 -9.61 -18.80 -17.09
C GLU A 112 -10.42 -17.64 -16.52
N SER A 113 -10.17 -16.42 -16.99
CA SER A 113 -10.84 -15.21 -16.50
C SER A 113 -12.32 -15.21 -16.83
N ILE A 114 -13.12 -14.53 -16.00
CA ILE A 114 -14.56 -14.39 -16.20
C ILE A 114 -14.88 -13.74 -17.56
N TRP A 115 -14.07 -12.77 -18.01
CA TRP A 115 -14.26 -12.12 -19.31
C TRP A 115 -14.08 -13.07 -20.49
N MET A 116 -13.09 -13.96 -20.44
CA MET A 116 -12.86 -14.96 -21.49
C MET A 116 -13.91 -16.08 -21.44
N LYS A 117 -14.31 -16.51 -20.24
CA LYS A 117 -15.42 -17.46 -20.06
C LYS A 117 -16.71 -16.93 -20.68
N LEU A 118 -17.02 -15.64 -20.47
CA LEU A 118 -18.18 -14.99 -21.08
C LEU A 118 -18.11 -15.00 -22.62
N GLU A 119 -16.95 -14.71 -23.20
CA GLU A 119 -16.74 -14.78 -24.65
C GLU A 119 -17.03 -16.17 -25.21
N CYS A 120 -16.47 -17.19 -24.56
CA CYS A 120 -16.61 -18.58 -24.97
C CYS A 120 -18.08 -18.99 -24.96
N GLU A 121 -18.82 -18.67 -23.90
CA GLU A 121 -20.25 -18.96 -23.80
C GLU A 121 -21.07 -18.19 -24.85
N LEU A 122 -20.80 -16.89 -25.03
CA LEU A 122 -21.47 -16.08 -26.07
C LEU A 122 -21.28 -16.67 -27.46
N LYS A 123 -20.04 -17.07 -27.83
CA LYS A 123 -19.75 -17.68 -29.13
C LYS A 123 -20.46 -19.01 -29.32
N GLN A 124 -20.47 -19.85 -28.29
CA GLN A 124 -21.18 -21.13 -28.33
C GLN A 124 -22.69 -20.94 -28.51
N ILE A 125 -23.28 -19.98 -27.79
CA ILE A 125 -24.72 -19.67 -27.91
C ILE A 125 -25.04 -19.08 -29.28
N CYS A 126 -24.22 -18.16 -29.80
CA CYS A 126 -24.37 -17.64 -31.17
C CYS A 126 -24.49 -18.79 -32.17
N GLN A 127 -23.53 -19.72 -32.17
CA GLN A 127 -23.52 -20.89 -33.06
C GLN A 127 -24.76 -21.78 -32.91
N ARG A 128 -25.19 -22.06 -31.67
CA ARG A 128 -26.39 -22.87 -31.41
C ARG A 128 -27.68 -22.15 -31.82
N SER A 129 -27.69 -20.82 -31.74
CA SER A 129 -28.86 -19.98 -31.98
C SER A 129 -29.05 -19.58 -33.45
N GLU A 130 -28.11 -19.88 -34.35
CA GLU A 130 -28.11 -19.47 -35.78
C GLU A 130 -29.42 -19.79 -36.51
N LYS A 131 -30.11 -20.86 -36.12
CA LYS A 131 -31.39 -21.30 -36.71
C LYS A 131 -32.64 -20.90 -35.91
N THR A 132 -32.48 -20.05 -34.89
CA THR A 132 -33.57 -19.60 -34.02
C THR A 132 -33.96 -18.16 -34.32
N LYS A 133 -35.14 -17.74 -33.83
CA LYS A 133 -35.59 -16.34 -33.92
C LYS A 133 -34.69 -15.34 -33.16
N TYR A 134 -33.74 -15.82 -32.36
CA TYR A 134 -32.84 -15.00 -31.54
C TYR A 134 -31.43 -14.85 -32.13
N ALA A 135 -31.13 -15.44 -33.30
CA ALA A 135 -29.79 -15.40 -33.92
C ALA A 135 -29.22 -13.96 -33.99
N GLN A 136 -29.99 -13.02 -34.56
CA GLN A 136 -29.59 -11.62 -34.69
C GLN A 136 -29.37 -10.91 -33.35
N VAL A 137 -30.06 -11.36 -32.29
CA VAL A 137 -29.92 -10.78 -30.95
C VAL A 137 -28.56 -11.17 -30.36
N TYR A 138 -28.20 -12.44 -30.46
CA TYR A 138 -26.91 -12.93 -29.97
C TYR A 138 -25.72 -12.43 -30.80
N GLU A 139 -25.87 -12.29 -32.13
CA GLU A 139 -24.86 -11.62 -32.96
C GLU A 139 -24.59 -10.18 -32.51
N ARG A 140 -25.63 -9.43 -32.17
CA ARG A 140 -25.50 -8.06 -31.63
C ARG A 140 -24.89 -8.05 -30.23
N LEU A 141 -25.19 -9.02 -29.38
CA LEU A 141 -24.55 -9.18 -28.07
C LEU A 141 -23.05 -9.47 -28.22
N LEU A 142 -22.66 -10.33 -29.16
CA LEU A 142 -21.26 -10.61 -29.45
C LEU A 142 -20.54 -9.36 -29.99
N ALA A 143 -21.17 -8.60 -30.89
CA ALA A 143 -20.63 -7.33 -31.37
C ALA A 143 -20.48 -6.28 -30.24
N LEU A 144 -21.43 -6.24 -29.29
CA LEU A 144 -21.32 -5.41 -28.10
C LEU A 144 -20.13 -5.86 -27.24
N TYR A 145 -19.99 -7.16 -26.99
CA TYR A 145 -18.84 -7.72 -26.27
C TYR A 145 -17.52 -7.32 -26.93
N ASP A 146 -17.42 -7.39 -28.26
CA ASP A 146 -16.21 -7.01 -29.01
C ASP A 146 -15.90 -5.52 -28.92
N ASN A 147 -16.93 -4.67 -28.91
CA ASN A 147 -16.80 -3.23 -28.71
C ASN A 147 -16.29 -2.92 -27.31
N VAL A 148 -16.93 -3.48 -26.27
CA VAL A 148 -16.49 -3.32 -24.88
C VAL A 148 -15.07 -3.86 -24.70
N SER A 149 -14.73 -5.02 -25.28
CA SER A 149 -13.37 -5.58 -25.28
C SER A 149 -12.35 -4.63 -25.89
N THR A 150 -12.72 -3.92 -26.96
CA THR A 150 -11.83 -2.95 -27.62
C THR A 150 -11.59 -1.73 -26.74
N GLN A 151 -12.62 -1.19 -26.10
CA GLN A 151 -12.48 -0.13 -25.11
C GLN A 151 -11.60 -0.58 -23.94
N LEU A 152 -11.85 -1.77 -23.37
CA LEU A 152 -11.10 -2.32 -22.25
C LEU A 152 -9.61 -2.48 -22.54
N ARG A 153 -9.24 -2.90 -23.77
CA ARG A 153 -7.83 -3.01 -24.18
C ARG A 153 -7.06 -1.69 -24.05
N THR A 154 -7.72 -0.54 -24.17
CA THR A 154 -7.07 0.78 -24.06
C THR A 154 -6.76 1.18 -22.62
N VAL A 155 -7.42 0.55 -21.64
CA VAL A 155 -7.33 0.90 -20.21
C VAL A 155 -6.70 -0.20 -19.34
N MET A 156 -6.24 -1.29 -19.98
CA MET A 156 -5.54 -2.39 -19.31
C MET A 156 -4.24 -1.94 -18.65
N THR A 157 -3.92 -2.55 -17.51
CA THR A 157 -2.68 -2.25 -16.79
C THR A 157 -1.44 -2.89 -17.44
N THR A 158 -0.36 -2.13 -17.41
CA THR A 158 0.98 -2.50 -17.86
C THR A 158 1.70 -3.38 -16.84
N TYR A 159 2.83 -3.97 -17.22
CA TYR A 159 3.68 -4.71 -16.28
C TYR A 159 4.23 -3.82 -15.15
N GLU A 160 4.64 -2.59 -15.48
CA GLU A 160 5.23 -1.67 -14.49
C GLU A 160 4.20 -1.19 -13.46
N GLU A 161 2.95 -0.95 -13.88
CA GLU A 161 1.86 -0.60 -12.95
C GLU A 161 1.56 -1.75 -11.98
N ARG A 162 1.53 -3.00 -12.48
CA ARG A 162 1.36 -4.19 -11.65
C ARG A 162 2.50 -4.35 -10.63
N LYS A 163 3.73 -4.10 -11.06
CA LYS A 163 4.91 -4.10 -10.16
C LYS A 163 4.81 -2.98 -9.12
N SER A 164 4.40 -1.77 -9.53
CA SER A 164 4.21 -0.63 -8.63
C SER A 164 3.17 -0.91 -7.54
N ARG A 165 2.08 -1.63 -7.85
CA ARG A 165 1.07 -2.04 -6.86
C ARG A 165 1.66 -2.90 -5.74
N ASN A 166 2.48 -3.90 -6.09
CA ASN A 166 3.13 -4.75 -5.08
C ASN A 166 4.01 -3.92 -4.13
N LEU A 167 4.75 -2.94 -4.66
CA LEU A 167 5.59 -2.05 -3.84
C LEU A 167 4.75 -1.23 -2.85
N THR A 168 3.62 -0.70 -3.31
CA THR A 168 2.89 0.35 -2.58
C THR A 168 1.87 -0.20 -1.57
N TYR A 169 1.15 -1.28 -1.87
CA TYR A 169 0.15 -1.84 -0.96
C TYR A 169 0.72 -2.77 0.10
N HIS A 170 1.82 -3.43 -0.24
CA HIS A 170 2.36 -4.48 0.59
C HIS A 170 3.67 -4.09 1.28
N TYR A 171 4.27 -2.96 0.89
CA TYR A 171 5.62 -2.57 1.30
C TYR A 171 6.67 -3.64 0.97
N ASP A 172 6.43 -4.52 -0.03
CA ASP A 172 7.15 -5.78 -0.32
C ASP A 172 8.64 -5.63 -0.69
N ASP A 173 9.20 -4.43 -0.58
CA ASP A 173 10.51 -4.08 -1.11
C ASP A 173 11.14 -2.97 -0.25
N ASP A 174 12.36 -2.54 -0.62
CA ASP A 174 13.01 -1.41 0.03
C ASP A 174 12.09 -0.17 0.08
N LEU A 175 11.91 0.43 1.26
CA LEU A 175 10.92 1.51 1.43
C LEU A 175 11.27 2.80 0.71
N TYR A 176 12.53 2.98 0.33
CA TYR A 176 12.90 4.07 -0.56
C TYR A 176 12.28 3.90 -1.95
N LYS A 177 12.08 2.66 -2.43
CA LYS A 177 11.34 2.40 -3.67
C LYS A 177 9.86 2.74 -3.52
N VAL A 178 9.27 2.40 -2.39
CA VAL A 178 7.87 2.73 -2.07
C VAL A 178 7.66 4.24 -2.05
N TYR A 179 8.53 4.95 -1.33
CA TYR A 179 8.57 6.41 -1.30
C TYR A 179 8.74 7.02 -2.70
N LYS A 180 9.62 6.47 -3.54
CA LYS A 180 9.78 6.94 -4.93
C LYS A 180 8.51 6.81 -5.76
N GLN A 181 7.64 5.84 -5.49
CA GLN A 181 6.33 5.78 -6.16
C GLN A 181 5.38 6.87 -5.64
N LEU A 182 5.39 7.12 -4.33
CA LEU A 182 4.62 8.21 -3.73
C LEU A 182 5.03 9.59 -4.31
N ILE A 183 6.33 9.91 -4.37
CA ILE A 183 6.78 11.18 -4.93
C ILE A 183 6.41 11.30 -6.41
N LYS A 184 6.47 10.22 -7.20
CA LYS A 184 6.09 10.31 -8.62
C LYS A 184 4.68 10.86 -8.79
N VAL A 185 3.75 10.49 -7.89
CA VAL A 185 2.40 11.04 -7.88
C VAL A 185 2.42 12.52 -7.48
N LYS A 186 3.21 12.89 -6.47
CA LYS A 186 3.42 14.30 -6.04
C LYS A 186 3.97 15.18 -7.17
N ASP A 187 4.98 14.70 -7.91
CA ASP A 187 5.70 15.46 -8.92
C ASP A 187 4.95 15.54 -10.26
N LYS A 188 4.27 14.47 -10.66
CA LYS A 188 3.51 14.43 -11.92
C LYS A 188 2.11 15.05 -11.81
N GLY A 189 1.66 15.31 -10.60
CA GLY A 189 0.30 15.78 -10.33
C GLY A 189 -0.75 14.68 -10.48
N GLU A 190 -2.01 15.08 -10.32
CA GLU A 190 -3.15 14.16 -10.23
C GLU A 190 -3.72 13.80 -11.61
N ASP A 191 -3.44 14.60 -12.65
CA ASP A 191 -4.11 14.53 -13.95
C ASP A 191 -3.94 13.19 -14.66
N GLU A 192 -2.72 12.67 -14.74
CA GLU A 192 -2.45 11.44 -15.50
C GLU A 192 -3.10 10.21 -14.84
N PRO A 193 -2.92 9.97 -13.52
CA PRO A 193 -3.64 8.91 -12.83
C PRO A 193 -5.17 9.07 -12.94
N MET A 194 -5.70 10.29 -12.82
CA MET A 194 -7.14 10.55 -12.89
C MET A 194 -7.70 10.26 -14.28
N LYS A 195 -6.99 10.61 -15.36
CA LYS A 195 -7.40 10.25 -16.74
C LYS A 195 -7.53 8.74 -16.91
N CYS A 196 -6.56 7.97 -16.43
CA CYS A 196 -6.62 6.51 -16.49
C CYS A 196 -7.79 5.95 -15.67
N VAL A 197 -8.04 6.50 -14.48
CA VAL A 197 -9.14 6.08 -13.59
C VAL A 197 -10.50 6.39 -14.20
N ILE A 198 -10.69 7.59 -14.77
CA ILE A 198 -11.95 7.99 -15.40
C ILE A 198 -12.26 7.10 -16.61
N GLN A 199 -11.26 6.86 -17.48
CA GLN A 199 -11.43 5.95 -18.62
C GLN A 199 -11.73 4.52 -18.17
N TRP A 200 -11.13 4.08 -17.06
CA TRP A 200 -11.42 2.78 -16.47
C TRP A 200 -12.84 2.68 -15.94
N MET A 201 -13.32 3.72 -15.23
CA MET A 201 -14.72 3.79 -14.77
C MET A 201 -15.70 3.74 -15.94
N ASP A 202 -15.44 4.46 -17.02
CA ASP A 202 -16.25 4.43 -18.24
C ASP A 202 -16.30 3.01 -18.85
N ALA A 203 -15.16 2.32 -18.91
CA ALA A 203 -15.12 0.95 -19.42
C ALA A 203 -15.86 -0.05 -18.51
N LEU A 204 -15.85 0.15 -17.18
CA LEU A 204 -16.65 -0.63 -16.23
C LEU A 204 -18.15 -0.40 -16.45
N LEU A 205 -18.58 0.83 -16.76
CA LEU A 205 -19.96 1.11 -17.11
C LEU A 205 -20.37 0.44 -18.44
N SER A 206 -19.47 0.34 -19.41
CA SER A 206 -19.72 -0.44 -20.63
C SER A 206 -19.93 -1.94 -20.32
N ILE A 207 -19.21 -2.49 -19.34
CA ILE A 207 -19.46 -3.86 -18.85
C ILE A 207 -20.86 -3.97 -18.22
N GLN A 208 -21.28 -2.99 -17.41
CA GLN A 208 -22.64 -2.95 -16.85
C GLN A 208 -23.70 -3.05 -17.96
N VAL A 209 -23.56 -2.24 -19.02
CA VAL A 209 -24.49 -2.24 -20.16
C VAL A 209 -24.53 -3.60 -20.83
N LEU A 210 -23.39 -4.24 -21.05
CA LEU A 210 -23.33 -5.60 -21.61
C LEU A 210 -24.07 -6.60 -20.72
N CYS A 211 -23.77 -6.64 -19.42
CA CYS A 211 -24.40 -7.57 -18.48
C CYS A 211 -25.92 -7.37 -18.39
N ASP A 212 -26.38 -6.12 -18.32
CA ASP A 212 -27.82 -5.81 -18.26
C ASP A 212 -28.53 -6.19 -19.58
N THR A 213 -27.84 -6.04 -20.72
CA THR A 213 -28.39 -6.45 -22.03
C THR A 213 -28.48 -7.97 -22.12
N ILE A 214 -27.47 -8.71 -21.62
CA ILE A 214 -27.51 -10.17 -21.55
C ILE A 214 -28.69 -10.62 -20.68
N GLU A 215 -28.83 -10.08 -19.48
CA GLU A 215 -29.95 -10.41 -18.58
C GLU A 215 -31.30 -10.15 -19.24
N TYR A 216 -31.47 -8.99 -19.88
CA TYR A 216 -32.70 -8.65 -20.60
C TYR A 216 -33.04 -9.67 -21.70
N VAL A 217 -32.04 -10.09 -22.48
CA VAL A 217 -32.21 -11.08 -23.55
C VAL A 217 -32.56 -12.46 -23.00
N GLU A 218 -31.93 -12.88 -21.90
CA GLU A 218 -32.24 -14.15 -21.24
C GLU A 218 -33.67 -14.16 -20.65
N VAL A 219 -34.08 -13.06 -20.00
CA VAL A 219 -35.45 -12.91 -19.47
C VAL A 219 -36.50 -12.99 -20.59
N LEU A 220 -36.26 -12.36 -21.75
CA LEU A 220 -37.16 -12.46 -22.91
C LEU A 220 -37.30 -13.89 -23.47
N GLN A 221 -36.31 -14.75 -23.22
CA GLN A 221 -36.34 -16.15 -23.63
C GLN A 221 -37.07 -17.05 -22.64
N GLY A 222 -37.55 -16.50 -21.52
CA GLY A 222 -38.16 -17.27 -20.44
C GLY A 222 -37.15 -17.89 -19.50
N ASN A 223 -35.85 -17.59 -19.66
CA ASN A 223 -34.81 -17.95 -18.71
C ASN A 223 -34.90 -16.96 -17.55
N THR A 224 -35.87 -17.17 -16.67
CA THR A 224 -36.12 -16.32 -15.49
C THR A 224 -35.75 -17.06 -14.22
N PHE A 225 -35.22 -16.32 -13.25
CA PHE A 225 -35.12 -16.78 -11.87
C PHE A 225 -36.49 -16.59 -11.18
N SER A 226 -36.77 -17.41 -10.16
CA SER A 226 -37.77 -17.00 -9.17
C SER A 226 -37.29 -15.66 -8.58
N LYS A 227 -38.14 -14.62 -8.55
CA LYS A 227 -37.81 -13.40 -7.81
C LYS A 227 -37.46 -13.85 -6.40
N VAL A 228 -36.20 -13.68 -5.99
CA VAL A 228 -35.75 -13.97 -4.64
C VAL A 228 -36.60 -13.12 -3.70
N THR A 229 -37.62 -13.74 -3.10
CA THR A 229 -38.49 -13.09 -2.12
C THR A 229 -37.80 -13.00 -0.76
N GLY A 230 -36.67 -13.70 -0.58
CA GLY A 230 -35.79 -13.60 0.57
C GLY A 230 -34.67 -12.60 0.32
N PHE A 231 -34.96 -11.30 0.42
CA PHE A 231 -33.87 -10.33 0.57
C PHE A 231 -33.11 -10.65 1.86
N HIS A 232 -32.02 -11.41 1.75
CA HIS A 232 -30.98 -11.39 2.76
C HIS A 232 -30.37 -9.99 2.71
N HIS A 233 -30.92 -9.09 3.51
CA HIS A 233 -30.36 -7.77 3.70
C HIS A 233 -28.96 -7.95 4.28
N PHE A 234 -27.96 -7.87 3.41
CA PHE A 234 -26.61 -7.51 3.79
C PHE A 234 -26.65 -6.02 4.13
N LEU A 235 -27.30 -5.72 5.26
CA LEU A 235 -27.31 -4.42 5.89
C LEU A 235 -26.16 -4.45 6.87
N ILE A 236 -25.27 -3.46 6.80
CA ILE A 236 -24.37 -3.18 7.92
C ILE A 236 -25.24 -3.13 9.16
N ASN A 237 -25.00 -4.08 10.07
CA ASN A 237 -25.76 -4.22 11.30
C ASN A 237 -25.96 -2.83 11.93
N GLY A 238 -27.22 -2.43 12.17
CA GLY A 238 -27.55 -1.07 12.63
C GLY A 238 -26.79 -0.65 13.89
N VAL A 239 -26.43 -1.61 14.75
CA VAL A 239 -25.57 -1.38 15.92
C VAL A 239 -24.14 -1.02 15.51
N LYS A 240 -23.56 -1.71 14.53
CA LYS A 240 -22.21 -1.40 14.01
C LYS A 240 -22.18 -0.05 13.33
N LEU A 241 -23.19 0.24 12.52
CA LEU A 241 -23.32 1.55 11.88
C LEU A 241 -23.43 2.68 12.90
N TYR A 242 -24.24 2.47 13.95
CA TYR A 242 -24.32 3.40 15.07
C TYR A 242 -22.95 3.61 15.73
N LEU A 243 -22.19 2.54 15.97
CA LEU A 243 -20.84 2.63 16.53
C LEU A 243 -19.88 3.42 15.64
N TYR A 244 -19.86 3.18 14.32
CA TYR A 244 -19.06 3.96 13.37
C TYR A 244 -19.38 5.46 13.46
N LYS A 245 -20.67 5.81 13.34
CA LYS A 245 -21.13 7.21 13.42
C LYS A 245 -20.85 7.85 14.77
N ARG A 246 -20.96 7.07 15.87
CA ARG A 246 -20.63 7.54 17.22
C ARG A 246 -19.14 7.83 17.36
N ILE A 247 -18.28 6.94 16.85
CA ILE A 247 -16.82 7.14 16.84
C ILE A 247 -16.47 8.44 16.11
N VAL A 248 -17.02 8.65 14.91
CA VAL A 248 -16.80 9.89 14.16
C VAL A 248 -17.28 11.10 14.95
N THR A 249 -18.49 11.06 15.50
CA THR A 249 -19.03 12.17 16.30
C THR A 249 -18.13 12.53 17.48
N GLU A 250 -17.61 11.53 18.20
CA GLU A 250 -16.75 11.77 19.36
C GLU A 250 -15.36 12.27 18.99
N PHE A 251 -14.79 11.80 17.88
CA PHE A 251 -13.49 12.31 17.40
C PHE A 251 -13.61 13.72 16.81
N SER A 252 -14.69 14.02 16.08
CA SER A 252 -14.92 15.36 15.49
C SER A 252 -15.11 16.45 16.54
N ARG A 253 -15.49 16.11 17.78
CA ARG A 253 -15.60 17.06 18.90
C ARG A 253 -14.25 17.43 19.53
N LYS A 254 -13.17 16.74 19.17
CA LYS A 254 -11.85 16.92 19.78
C LYS A 254 -10.92 17.60 18.79
N ASP A 255 -10.84 18.92 18.86
CA ASP A 255 -9.93 19.73 18.02
C ASP A 255 -8.49 19.20 18.05
N GLN A 256 -8.02 18.78 19.23
CA GLN A 256 -6.70 18.17 19.41
C GLN A 256 -6.46 16.92 18.54
N PHE A 257 -7.48 16.10 18.30
CA PHE A 257 -7.34 14.91 17.44
C PHE A 257 -7.14 15.33 15.98
N GLN A 258 -7.92 16.30 15.53
CA GLN A 258 -7.80 16.84 14.18
C GLN A 258 -6.46 17.55 13.96
N GLU A 259 -6.00 18.32 14.95
CA GLU A 259 -4.68 18.96 14.93
C GLU A 259 -3.54 17.95 14.83
N ILE A 260 -3.65 16.80 15.51
CA ILE A 260 -2.65 15.72 15.42
C ILE A 260 -2.62 15.14 13.99
N LEU A 261 -3.78 14.84 13.41
CA LEU A 261 -3.87 14.32 12.04
C LEU A 261 -3.31 15.33 11.03
N ASP A 262 -3.70 16.60 11.17
CA ASP A 262 -3.19 17.70 10.35
C ASP A 262 -1.67 17.84 10.47
N LYS A 263 -1.12 17.74 11.68
CA LYS A 263 0.32 17.84 11.91
C LYS A 263 1.07 16.71 11.20
N VAL A 264 0.59 15.47 11.28
CA VAL A 264 1.22 14.32 10.60
C VAL A 264 1.24 14.52 9.09
N LEU A 265 0.14 15.01 8.51
CA LEU A 265 0.04 15.18 7.05
C LEU A 265 0.72 16.45 6.53
N LYS A 266 0.90 17.47 7.38
CA LYS A 266 1.74 18.64 7.10
C LYS A 266 3.22 18.31 7.19
N ASP A 267 3.62 17.44 8.12
CA ASP A 267 5.01 17.04 8.35
C ASP A 267 5.49 15.93 7.37
N ILE A 268 5.16 16.08 6.08
CA ILE A 268 5.71 15.20 5.02
C ILE A 268 7.24 15.30 4.95
N ASP A 269 7.80 16.40 5.46
CA ASP A 269 9.23 16.64 5.53
C ASP A 269 9.96 15.54 6.32
N SER A 270 9.33 14.88 7.29
CA SER A 270 9.94 13.75 8.01
C SER A 270 10.15 12.53 7.09
N VAL A 271 9.17 12.22 6.24
CA VAL A 271 9.22 11.14 5.24
C VAL A 271 10.25 11.49 4.16
N ASP A 272 10.19 12.71 3.64
CA ASP A 272 11.12 13.20 2.61
C ASP A 272 12.57 13.20 3.12
N TRP A 273 12.79 13.63 4.37
CA TRP A 273 14.09 13.61 5.02
C TRP A 273 14.63 12.19 5.19
N ALA A 274 13.84 11.28 5.78
CA ALA A 274 14.28 9.91 6.04
C ALA A 274 14.65 9.19 4.74
N ALA A 275 13.88 9.41 3.68
CA ALA A 275 14.17 8.86 2.36
C ALA A 275 15.46 9.44 1.76
N LYS A 276 15.68 10.76 1.85
CA LYS A 276 16.92 11.42 1.38
C LYS A 276 18.15 10.91 2.14
N GLU A 277 18.07 10.77 3.47
CA GLU A 277 19.18 10.25 4.27
C GLU A 277 19.47 8.78 3.96
N LYS A 278 18.43 7.95 3.80
CA LYS A 278 18.59 6.57 3.37
C LYS A 278 19.28 6.46 2.00
N ASP A 279 18.89 7.30 1.04
CA ASP A 279 19.50 7.34 -0.29
C ASP A 279 20.98 7.76 -0.25
N LYS A 280 21.33 8.77 0.57
CA LYS A 280 22.73 9.17 0.81
C LYS A 280 23.55 8.02 1.38
N LEU A 281 23.02 7.33 2.40
CA LEU A 281 23.68 6.17 3.02
C LEU A 281 23.87 5.03 2.02
N GLY A 282 22.87 4.75 1.17
CA GLY A 282 22.97 3.75 0.10
C GLY A 282 24.06 4.11 -0.92
N ARG A 283 24.12 5.36 -1.38
CA ARG A 283 25.18 5.81 -2.31
C ARG A 283 26.57 5.74 -1.69
N LEU A 284 26.69 6.05 -0.39
CA LEU A 284 27.94 5.92 0.34
C LEU A 284 28.37 4.45 0.48
N GLU A 285 27.43 3.56 0.80
CA GLU A 285 27.69 2.11 0.87
C GLU A 285 28.13 1.55 -0.49
N ASP A 286 27.48 1.93 -1.58
CA ASP A 286 27.87 1.53 -2.94
C ASP A 286 29.26 2.03 -3.31
N TRP A 287 29.57 3.29 -2.96
CA TRP A 287 30.88 3.88 -3.21
C TRP A 287 31.97 3.15 -2.39
N LEU A 288 31.74 2.89 -1.11
CA LEU A 288 32.64 2.09 -0.28
C LEU A 288 32.77 0.66 -0.79
N GLY A 289 31.68 0.08 -1.32
CA GLY A 289 31.65 -1.23 -1.96
C GLY A 289 32.63 -1.35 -3.12
N LYS A 290 32.78 -0.26 -3.90
CA LYS A 290 33.65 -0.19 -5.08
C LYS A 290 35.09 0.27 -4.76
N ASN A 291 35.28 1.07 -3.71
CA ASN A 291 36.53 1.80 -3.48
C ASN A 291 37.28 1.40 -2.18
N ALA A 292 36.66 0.65 -1.27
CA ALA A 292 37.30 0.20 -0.02
C ALA A 292 37.43 -1.33 0.01
N SER A 293 38.59 -1.82 0.48
CA SER A 293 38.74 -3.25 0.74
C SER A 293 37.78 -3.70 1.84
N ASN A 294 37.31 -4.95 1.77
CA ASN A 294 36.25 -5.47 2.66
C ASN A 294 36.55 -5.30 4.16
N GLN A 295 37.84 -5.23 4.55
CA GLN A 295 38.28 -5.02 5.93
C GLN A 295 38.02 -3.60 6.49
N TYR A 296 37.73 -2.62 5.63
CA TYR A 296 37.47 -1.22 6.02
C TYR A 296 36.00 -0.80 5.88
N LYS A 297 35.09 -1.72 5.56
CA LYS A 297 33.66 -1.41 5.44
C LYS A 297 33.04 -1.19 6.83
N PRO A 298 32.57 0.01 7.17
CA PRO A 298 31.97 0.24 8.47
C PRO A 298 30.58 -0.43 8.52
N LYS A 299 30.44 -1.46 9.36
CA LYS A 299 29.12 -2.09 9.68
C LYS A 299 28.07 -1.02 10.02
N THR A 300 28.51 0.04 10.67
CA THR A 300 27.73 1.23 11.05
C THR A 300 26.94 1.86 9.90
N ILE A 301 27.47 1.93 8.67
CA ILE A 301 26.75 2.57 7.54
C ILE A 301 25.55 1.71 7.12
N LYS A 302 25.74 0.39 7.07
CA LYS A 302 24.66 -0.55 6.82
C LYS A 302 23.62 -0.50 7.95
N ASP A 303 24.06 -0.55 9.20
CA ASP A 303 23.17 -0.47 10.37
C ASP A 303 22.35 0.84 10.35
N MET A 304 22.97 1.99 10.03
CA MET A 304 22.26 3.27 9.86
C MET A 304 21.25 3.24 8.70
N LYS A 305 21.61 2.65 7.55
CA LYS A 305 20.71 2.54 6.39
C LYS A 305 19.49 1.70 6.72
N ASP A 306 19.69 0.57 7.42
CA ASP A 306 18.61 -0.33 7.82
C ASP A 306 17.71 0.35 8.86
N LEU A 307 18.28 1.11 9.81
CA LEU A 307 17.52 1.94 10.75
C LEU A 307 16.69 3.02 10.05
N MET A 308 17.24 3.69 9.03
CA MET A 308 16.49 4.65 8.22
C MET A 308 15.37 3.99 7.43
N ASN A 309 15.54 2.73 7.00
CA ASN A 309 14.47 1.97 6.36
C ASN A 309 13.30 1.73 7.33
N VAL A 310 13.58 1.40 8.59
CA VAL A 310 12.52 1.24 9.60
C VAL A 310 11.88 2.58 9.94
N PHE A 311 12.66 3.66 10.09
CA PHE A 311 12.10 4.99 10.33
C PHE A 311 11.14 5.39 9.21
N LEU A 312 11.53 5.18 7.95
CA LEU A 312 10.68 5.44 6.78
C LEU A 312 9.40 4.58 6.79
N LEU A 313 9.46 3.33 7.26
CA LEU A 313 8.27 2.46 7.43
C LEU A 313 7.28 3.08 8.38
N ILE A 314 7.77 3.49 9.54
CA ILE A 314 6.94 4.04 10.61
C ILE A 314 6.29 5.35 10.16
N GLU A 315 7.05 6.27 9.58
CA GLU A 315 6.50 7.56 9.12
C GLU A 315 5.49 7.38 7.97
N MET A 316 5.78 6.53 6.97
CA MET A 316 4.82 6.25 5.90
C MET A 316 3.56 5.55 6.43
N SER A 317 3.70 4.59 7.34
CA SER A 317 2.55 3.90 7.93
C SER A 317 1.64 4.85 8.72
N PHE A 318 2.25 5.74 9.53
CA PHE A 318 1.50 6.78 10.24
C PHE A 318 0.77 7.73 9.29
N ALA A 319 1.41 8.13 8.20
CA ALA A 319 0.80 9.01 7.21
C ALA A 319 -0.35 8.30 6.47
N ASP A 320 -0.16 7.07 6.00
CA ASP A 320 -1.20 6.25 5.34
C ASP A 320 -2.41 6.02 6.27
N MET A 321 -2.16 5.71 7.56
CA MET A 321 -3.24 5.61 8.55
C MET A 321 -3.94 6.92 8.82
N SER A 322 -3.21 8.04 8.90
CA SER A 322 -3.81 9.36 9.10
C SER A 322 -4.74 9.72 7.95
N CYS A 323 -4.35 9.40 6.71
CA CYS A 323 -5.20 9.55 5.52
C CYS A 323 -6.45 8.67 5.61
N ALA A 324 -6.29 7.40 5.96
CA ALA A 324 -7.42 6.48 6.09
C ALA A 324 -8.37 6.88 7.24
N ILE A 325 -7.86 7.36 8.37
CA ILE A 325 -8.67 7.89 9.47
C ILE A 325 -9.44 9.13 9.00
N ARG A 326 -8.81 10.08 8.31
CA ARG A 326 -9.52 11.26 7.78
C ARG A 326 -10.60 10.87 6.78
N ALA A 327 -10.31 9.94 5.87
CA ALA A 327 -11.31 9.41 4.95
C ALA A 327 -12.49 8.77 5.72
N PHE A 328 -12.20 8.01 6.78
CA PHE A 328 -13.20 7.40 7.65
C PHE A 328 -14.08 8.45 8.35
N MET A 329 -13.46 9.53 8.84
CA MET A 329 -14.15 10.66 9.46
C MET A 329 -15.03 11.44 8.47
N ASN A 330 -14.65 11.44 7.19
CA ASN A 330 -15.35 12.11 6.09
C ASN A 330 -16.23 11.18 5.25
N ALA A 331 -16.50 9.96 5.73
CA ALA A 331 -17.40 9.04 5.06
C ALA A 331 -18.79 9.67 4.90
N GLY A 332 -19.29 9.71 3.67
CA GLY A 332 -20.63 10.24 3.34
C GLY A 332 -21.65 9.17 3.02
N SER A 333 -21.27 7.90 3.16
CA SER A 333 -22.07 6.71 2.95
C SER A 333 -21.81 5.74 4.10
N ASP A 334 -22.81 4.94 4.44
CA ASP A 334 -22.75 3.95 5.51
C ASP A 334 -21.77 2.81 5.16
N ILE A 335 -21.68 2.42 3.87
CA ILE A 335 -20.73 1.40 3.40
C ILE A 335 -19.28 1.88 3.31
N GLU A 336 -19.04 3.18 3.22
CA GLU A 336 -17.66 3.68 3.21
C GLU A 336 -16.92 3.42 4.52
N TYR A 337 -17.61 3.48 5.67
CA TYR A 337 -16.99 3.23 6.97
C TYR A 337 -16.24 1.89 7.02
N PRO A 338 -16.88 0.72 6.79
CA PRO A 338 -16.18 -0.56 6.78
C PRO A 338 -15.17 -0.69 5.64
N LEU A 339 -15.43 -0.13 4.45
CA LEU A 339 -14.50 -0.20 3.31
C LEU A 339 -13.19 0.58 3.56
N ILE A 340 -13.27 1.70 4.26
CA ILE A 340 -12.10 2.47 4.68
C ILE A 340 -11.42 1.79 5.86
N PHE A 341 -12.18 1.25 6.80
CA PHE A 341 -11.64 0.49 7.92
C PHE A 341 -10.80 -0.71 7.48
N ARG A 342 -11.23 -1.39 6.42
CA ARG A 342 -10.46 -2.43 5.71
C ARG A 342 -9.03 -1.97 5.39
N ARG A 343 -8.84 -0.71 4.95
CA ARG A 343 -7.53 -0.14 4.59
C ARG A 343 -6.66 0.16 5.80
N LEU A 344 -7.27 0.50 6.94
CA LEU A 344 -6.55 0.60 8.22
C LEU A 344 -5.97 -0.77 8.60
N LEU A 345 -6.74 -1.86 8.40
CA LEU A 345 -6.29 -3.21 8.75
C LEU A 345 -5.12 -3.62 7.85
N VAL A 346 -5.25 -3.39 6.54
CA VAL A 346 -4.17 -3.65 5.58
C VAL A 346 -2.89 -2.90 5.96
N SER A 347 -2.99 -1.63 6.37
CA SER A 347 -1.84 -0.80 6.76
C SER A 347 -1.18 -1.30 8.05
N LYS A 348 -1.99 -1.58 9.08
CA LYS A 348 -1.55 -2.14 10.37
C LYS A 348 -0.81 -3.46 10.16
N VAL A 349 -1.48 -4.43 9.53
CA VAL A 349 -0.95 -5.78 9.35
C VAL A 349 0.27 -5.75 8.44
N SER A 350 0.26 -4.95 7.38
CA SER A 350 1.44 -4.85 6.51
C SER A 350 2.66 -4.28 7.23
N THR A 351 2.46 -3.27 8.07
CA THR A 351 3.55 -2.71 8.89
C THR A 351 4.09 -3.72 9.88
N LEU A 352 3.20 -4.42 10.60
CA LEU A 352 3.59 -5.46 11.56
C LEU A 352 4.35 -6.61 10.86
N GLY A 353 3.87 -7.06 9.69
CA GLY A 353 4.55 -8.09 8.90
C GLY A 353 5.98 -7.73 8.53
N HIS A 354 6.24 -6.46 8.15
CA HIS A 354 7.61 -6.02 7.87
C HIS A 354 8.48 -5.91 9.14
N LEU A 355 7.87 -5.52 10.26
CA LEU A 355 8.60 -5.39 11.51
C LEU A 355 8.95 -6.74 12.12
N VAL A 356 8.01 -7.70 12.17
CA VAL A 356 8.18 -8.97 12.91
C VAL A 356 7.97 -10.25 12.08
N GLY A 357 7.50 -10.18 10.83
CA GLY A 357 7.25 -11.32 9.93
C GLY A 357 5.85 -11.94 10.07
N TYR A 358 5.24 -12.42 8.98
CA TYR A 358 3.93 -13.11 9.06
C TYR A 358 4.04 -14.60 9.42
N ASN A 359 5.16 -15.23 9.09
CA ASN A 359 5.41 -16.66 9.24
C ASN A 359 6.91 -16.94 9.49
N ASP A 360 7.26 -18.18 9.81
CA ASP A 360 8.63 -18.58 10.17
C ASP A 360 9.69 -18.21 9.13
N ALA A 361 9.35 -18.27 7.83
CA ALA A 361 10.28 -17.90 6.76
C ALA A 361 10.55 -16.39 6.72
N GLU A 362 9.56 -15.58 7.04
CA GLU A 362 9.66 -14.12 7.04
C GLU A 362 10.22 -13.56 8.34
N ILE A 363 10.00 -14.23 9.48
CA ILE A 363 10.53 -13.81 10.79
C ILE A 363 12.03 -13.59 10.68
N GLY A 364 12.77 -14.49 10.02
CA GLY A 364 14.23 -14.37 9.85
C GLY A 364 14.70 -13.12 9.09
N ASN A 365 13.82 -12.54 8.27
CA ASN A 365 14.08 -11.35 7.44
C ASN A 365 13.37 -10.09 7.96
N ALA A 366 12.73 -10.17 9.13
CA ALA A 366 11.97 -9.07 9.68
C ALA A 366 12.88 -7.89 10.09
N LEU A 367 12.41 -6.66 9.87
CA LEU A 367 13.19 -5.44 10.12
C LEU A 367 13.64 -5.33 11.58
N TRP A 368 12.83 -5.83 12.53
CA TRP A 368 13.16 -5.76 13.95
C TRP A 368 14.36 -6.63 14.34
N ILE A 369 14.61 -7.74 13.64
CA ILE A 369 15.82 -8.56 13.86
C ILE A 369 17.08 -7.74 13.56
N PHE A 370 17.06 -6.91 12.51
CA PHE A 370 18.19 -6.04 12.18
C PHE A 370 18.39 -4.98 13.26
N ILE A 371 17.30 -4.38 13.76
CA ILE A 371 17.36 -3.42 14.87
C ILE A 371 18.01 -4.04 16.09
N GLN A 372 17.57 -5.22 16.52
CA GLN A 372 18.14 -5.90 17.69
C GLN A 372 19.64 -6.19 17.50
N LYS A 373 20.09 -6.50 16.28
CA LYS A 373 21.51 -6.72 15.94
C LYS A 373 22.34 -5.42 15.85
N ALA A 374 21.70 -4.28 15.66
CA ALA A 374 22.33 -2.96 15.63
C ALA A 374 22.53 -2.38 17.04
N VAL A 375 21.78 -2.86 18.04
CA VAL A 375 21.96 -2.45 19.45
C VAL A 375 23.36 -2.89 19.94
N PRO A 376 24.16 -1.97 20.51
CA PRO A 376 25.46 -2.32 21.07
C PRO A 376 25.39 -3.39 22.16
N ALA A 377 26.38 -4.30 22.18
CA ALA A 377 26.40 -5.45 23.09
C ALA A 377 26.47 -5.09 24.58
N ASP A 378 26.90 -3.89 24.93
CA ASP A 378 27.01 -3.36 26.29
C ASP A 378 25.85 -2.40 26.66
N ALA A 379 24.95 -2.08 25.72
CA ALA A 379 23.82 -1.19 25.93
C ALA A 379 22.59 -1.94 26.48
N GLU A 380 22.69 -2.48 27.71
CA GLU A 380 21.69 -3.42 28.25
C GLU A 380 20.26 -2.84 28.30
N LYS A 381 20.11 -1.56 28.67
CA LYS A 381 18.80 -0.90 28.68
C LYS A 381 18.14 -0.88 27.30
N LEU A 382 18.90 -0.62 26.24
CA LEU A 382 18.39 -0.60 24.87
C LEU A 382 18.02 -2.02 24.40
N LYS A 383 18.73 -3.06 24.86
CA LYS A 383 18.35 -4.43 24.54
C LYS A 383 17.04 -4.84 25.21
N THR A 384 16.85 -4.45 26.47
CA THR A 384 15.60 -4.70 27.19
C THR A 384 14.44 -4.01 26.48
N GLU A 385 14.56 -2.71 26.20
CA GLU A 385 13.54 -1.95 25.48
C GLU A 385 13.26 -2.54 24.08
N ALA A 386 14.30 -2.94 23.35
CA ALA A 386 14.13 -3.57 22.03
C ALA A 386 13.39 -4.92 22.10
N SER A 387 13.59 -5.67 23.19
CA SER A 387 12.92 -6.96 23.41
C SER A 387 11.46 -6.78 23.85
N GLU A 388 11.19 -5.81 24.72
CA GLU A 388 9.83 -5.44 25.12
C GLU A 388 8.99 -4.97 23.92
N ILE A 389 9.55 -4.09 23.08
CA ILE A 389 8.88 -3.63 21.86
C ILE A 389 8.60 -4.81 20.91
N ARG A 390 9.53 -5.76 20.78
CA ARG A 390 9.33 -6.96 19.96
C ARG A 390 8.12 -7.76 20.44
N ILE A 391 8.04 -8.04 21.74
CA ILE A 391 6.94 -8.80 22.35
C ILE A 391 5.61 -8.07 22.12
N GLU A 392 5.58 -6.75 22.31
CA GLU A 392 4.39 -5.94 22.05
C GLU A 392 3.98 -6.02 20.56
N LEU A 393 4.92 -5.90 19.62
CA LEU A 393 4.65 -6.02 18.18
C LEU A 393 4.10 -7.40 17.80
N GLU A 394 4.73 -8.47 18.27
CA GLU A 394 4.30 -9.85 18.03
C GLU A 394 2.89 -10.11 18.59
N SER A 395 2.57 -9.54 19.77
CA SER A 395 1.24 -9.66 20.38
C SER A 395 0.12 -9.01 19.56
N LEU A 396 0.44 -8.00 18.75
CA LEU A 396 -0.51 -7.29 17.90
C LEU A 396 -0.74 -8.00 16.55
N LEU A 397 0.15 -8.91 16.13
CA LEU A 397 0.06 -9.60 14.85
C LEU A 397 -0.64 -10.96 15.00
N LYS A 398 -1.95 -10.99 14.72
CA LYS A 398 -2.75 -12.22 14.77
C LYS A 398 -2.77 -12.90 13.40
N GLN A 399 -2.67 -14.23 13.37
CA GLN A 399 -2.78 -15.01 12.12
C GLN A 399 -4.11 -14.80 11.37
N LYS A 400 -5.20 -14.57 12.10
CA LYS A 400 -6.50 -14.19 11.48
C LYS A 400 -6.40 -12.88 10.71
N ASP A 401 -5.63 -11.91 11.21
CA ASP A 401 -5.48 -10.60 10.59
C ASP A 401 -4.59 -10.66 9.35
N VAL A 402 -3.60 -11.57 9.32
CA VAL A 402 -2.79 -11.87 8.11
C VAL A 402 -3.67 -12.40 6.98
N LYS A 403 -4.56 -13.37 7.29
CA LYS A 403 -5.53 -13.90 6.32
C LYS A 403 -6.49 -12.81 5.83
N ARG A 404 -7.06 -12.02 6.75
CA ARG A 404 -7.93 -10.88 6.42
C ARG A 404 -7.23 -9.85 5.54
N ARG A 405 -5.96 -9.54 5.82
CA ARG A 405 -5.17 -8.63 4.99
C ARG A 405 -5.01 -9.16 3.57
N ALA A 406 -4.71 -10.45 3.39
CA ALA A 406 -4.60 -11.05 2.06
C ALA A 406 -5.93 -10.93 1.29
N LEU A 407 -7.04 -11.27 1.95
CA LEU A 407 -8.40 -11.13 1.43
C LEU A 407 -8.73 -9.68 1.02
N TYR A 408 -8.34 -8.72 1.85
CA TYR A 408 -8.66 -7.30 1.62
C TYR A 408 -7.85 -6.64 0.52
N VAL A 409 -6.65 -7.15 0.21
CA VAL A 409 -5.83 -6.62 -0.88
C VAL A 409 -6.13 -7.31 -2.21
N HIS A 410 -6.52 -8.58 -2.21
CA HIS A 410 -6.70 -9.35 -3.44
C HIS A 410 -8.16 -9.66 -3.73
N TYR A 411 -8.67 -9.07 -4.81
CA TYR A 411 -10.03 -9.35 -5.29
C TYR A 411 -10.18 -10.73 -5.90
N LEU A 412 -9.08 -11.38 -6.24
CA LEU A 412 -9.04 -12.74 -6.76
C LEU A 412 -8.20 -13.59 -5.81
N ASP A 413 -8.74 -14.73 -5.38
CA ASP A 413 -7.99 -15.66 -4.55
C ASP A 413 -6.76 -16.19 -5.30
N ARG A 414 -5.63 -16.29 -4.60
CA ARG A 414 -4.37 -16.69 -5.24
C ARG A 414 -4.31 -18.18 -5.55
N ASP A 415 -5.02 -18.99 -4.80
CA ASP A 415 -4.96 -20.45 -4.86
C ASP A 415 -6.11 -21.00 -5.70
N THR A 416 -7.33 -20.47 -5.55
CA THR A 416 -8.52 -20.95 -6.30
C THR A 416 -8.81 -20.16 -7.56
N ASN A 417 -8.23 -18.96 -7.71
CA ASN A 417 -8.55 -18.02 -8.80
C ASN A 417 -10.04 -17.60 -8.83
N GLU A 418 -10.74 -17.73 -7.70
CA GLU A 418 -12.13 -17.32 -7.52
C GLU A 418 -12.24 -15.88 -7.03
N SER A 419 -13.41 -15.26 -7.25
CA SER A 419 -13.69 -13.91 -6.76
C SER A 419 -13.77 -13.87 -5.24
N ASN A 420 -12.98 -12.99 -4.63
CA ASN A 420 -13.01 -12.73 -3.19
C ASN A 420 -14.08 -11.71 -2.77
N ILE A 421 -14.87 -11.15 -3.69
CA ILE A 421 -15.78 -10.04 -3.37
C ILE A 421 -16.79 -10.41 -2.29
N LEU A 422 -17.41 -11.59 -2.38
CA LEU A 422 -18.31 -12.10 -1.35
C LEU A 422 -17.61 -12.17 0.02
N HIS A 423 -16.44 -12.80 0.06
CA HIS A 423 -15.67 -12.98 1.30
C HIS A 423 -15.19 -11.65 1.88
N ILE A 424 -14.84 -10.67 1.04
CA ILE A 424 -14.51 -9.32 1.49
C ILE A 424 -15.71 -8.71 2.20
N LEU A 425 -16.90 -8.79 1.60
CA LEU A 425 -18.13 -8.26 2.16
C LEU A 425 -18.51 -8.95 3.48
N GLU A 426 -18.47 -10.27 3.52
CA GLU A 426 -18.70 -11.06 4.75
C GLU A 426 -17.68 -10.68 5.83
N SER A 427 -16.40 -10.56 5.46
CA SER A 427 -15.35 -10.22 6.41
C SER A 427 -15.46 -8.80 6.96
N ILE A 428 -15.95 -7.81 6.19
CA ILE A 428 -16.15 -6.46 6.73
C ILE A 428 -17.36 -6.38 7.65
N GLU A 429 -18.39 -7.21 7.41
CA GLU A 429 -19.50 -7.35 8.33
C GLU A 429 -19.11 -8.04 9.63
N GLU A 430 -18.09 -8.90 9.63
CA GLU A 430 -17.59 -9.55 10.85
C GLU A 430 -16.68 -8.69 11.72
N ILE A 431 -16.38 -7.45 11.32
CA ILE A 431 -15.47 -6.58 12.09
C ILE A 431 -16.07 -6.26 13.46
N ASP A 432 -15.34 -6.55 14.53
CA ASP A 432 -15.62 -6.06 15.87
C ASP A 432 -14.89 -4.73 16.08
N LEU A 433 -15.64 -3.64 16.01
CA LEU A 433 -15.08 -2.30 16.07
C LEU A 433 -14.45 -1.97 17.41
N LEU A 434 -14.97 -2.49 18.52
CA LEU A 434 -14.42 -2.19 19.84
C LEU A 434 -13.06 -2.85 20.01
N ILE A 435 -12.96 -4.12 19.59
CA ILE A 435 -11.69 -4.87 19.63
C ILE A 435 -10.66 -4.21 18.71
N GLU A 436 -11.05 -3.88 17.48
CA GLU A 436 -10.12 -3.30 16.51
C GLU A 436 -9.67 -1.89 16.91
N MET A 437 -10.57 -1.02 17.39
CA MET A 437 -10.20 0.32 17.85
C MET A 437 -9.22 0.30 19.02
N ASN A 438 -9.40 -0.63 19.97
CA ASN A 438 -8.43 -0.85 21.05
C ASN A 438 -7.08 -1.31 20.49
N THR A 439 -7.10 -2.19 19.49
CA THR A 439 -5.88 -2.67 18.82
C THR A 439 -5.16 -1.55 18.07
N TYR A 440 -5.87 -0.64 17.39
CA TYR A 440 -5.25 0.53 16.74
C TYR A 440 -4.66 1.51 17.75
N SER A 441 -5.32 1.71 18.90
CA SER A 441 -4.75 2.53 19.97
C SER A 441 -3.43 1.97 20.48
N ALA A 442 -3.35 0.65 20.72
CA ALA A 442 -2.12 -0.03 21.08
C ALA A 442 -1.06 0.07 19.97
N PHE A 443 -1.47 -0.11 18.71
CA PHE A 443 -0.59 0.00 17.54
C PHE A 443 0.02 1.41 17.39
N ILE A 444 -0.78 2.46 17.54
CA ILE A 444 -0.31 3.86 17.50
C ILE A 444 0.70 4.12 18.62
N LYS A 445 0.44 3.61 19.84
CA LYS A 445 1.36 3.75 20.97
C LYS A 445 2.70 3.05 20.71
N ILE A 446 2.70 1.82 20.20
CA ILE A 446 3.94 1.08 19.95
C ILE A 446 4.77 1.72 18.83
N MET A 447 4.14 2.24 17.77
CA MET A 447 4.89 2.98 16.74
C MET A 447 5.53 4.26 17.30
N GLY A 448 4.86 4.97 18.20
CA GLY A 448 5.44 6.12 18.92
C GLY A 448 6.65 5.72 19.78
N LYS A 449 6.56 4.58 20.48
CA LYS A 449 7.71 3.99 21.21
C LYS A 449 8.86 3.66 20.26
N ILE A 450 8.58 3.02 19.12
CA ILE A 450 9.59 2.69 18.10
C ILE A 450 10.30 3.95 17.60
N ARG A 451 9.56 5.01 17.25
CA ARG A 451 10.14 6.28 16.79
C ARG A 451 11.13 6.86 17.83
N LYS A 452 10.76 6.83 19.12
CA LYS A 452 11.62 7.29 20.21
C LYS A 452 12.84 6.38 20.42
N PHE A 453 12.63 5.06 20.35
CA PHE A 453 13.69 4.07 20.46
C PHE A 453 14.72 4.23 19.35
N LEU A 454 14.28 4.36 18.09
CA LEU A 454 15.14 4.55 16.93
C LEU A 454 16.01 5.80 17.07
N LYS A 455 15.45 6.91 17.55
CA LYS A 455 16.21 8.13 17.81
C LYS A 455 17.31 7.91 18.85
N THR A 456 16.96 7.29 19.98
CA THR A 456 17.92 6.98 21.06
C THR A 456 19.02 6.05 20.56
N LEU A 457 18.68 5.04 19.75
CA LEU A 457 19.65 4.12 19.17
C LEU A 457 20.61 4.81 18.20
N LEU A 458 20.10 5.71 17.35
CA LEU A 458 20.93 6.50 16.43
C LEU A 458 21.90 7.41 17.19
N ASP A 459 21.43 8.08 18.25
CA ASP A 459 22.27 8.94 19.11
C ASP A 459 23.38 8.12 19.78
N GLU A 460 23.06 6.93 20.31
CA GLU A 460 24.03 6.02 20.93
C GLU A 460 25.07 5.51 19.92
N ILE A 461 24.63 5.14 18.70
CA ILE A 461 25.54 4.76 17.61
C ILE A 461 26.46 5.94 17.26
N ALA A 462 25.93 7.16 17.12
CA ALA A 462 26.71 8.35 16.80
C ALA A 462 27.78 8.66 17.86
N ILE A 463 27.41 8.62 19.15
CA ILE A 463 28.35 8.80 20.27
C ILE A 463 29.47 7.75 20.22
N ARG A 464 29.14 6.50 19.89
CA ARG A 464 30.13 5.42 19.81
C ARG A 464 31.06 5.57 18.61
N VAL A 465 30.56 6.03 17.47
CA VAL A 465 31.40 6.36 16.31
C VAL A 465 32.38 7.46 16.67
N ASP A 466 31.92 8.54 17.32
CA ASP A 466 32.79 9.63 17.77
C ASP A 466 33.83 9.17 18.80
N LYS A 467 33.42 8.38 19.80
CA LYS A 467 34.34 7.77 20.78
C LYS A 467 35.36 6.85 20.10
N THR A 468 34.95 6.03 19.14
CA THR A 468 35.85 5.11 18.42
C THR A 468 36.82 5.87 17.52
N ALA A 469 36.38 6.93 16.85
CA ALA A 469 37.25 7.81 16.07
C ALA A 469 38.30 8.49 16.97
N LYS A 470 37.86 9.02 18.13
CA LYS A 470 38.75 9.61 19.14
C LYS A 470 39.74 8.59 19.71
N VAL A 471 39.28 7.39 20.10
CA VAL A 471 40.13 6.32 20.63
C VAL A 471 41.11 5.79 19.58
N SER A 472 40.68 5.63 18.32
CA SER A 472 41.55 5.25 17.21
C SER A 472 42.64 6.29 16.96
N ASN A 473 42.26 7.58 16.90
CA ASN A 473 43.20 8.69 16.80
C ASN A 473 44.19 8.73 17.99
N ILE A 474 43.72 8.48 19.21
CA ILE A 474 44.56 8.37 20.40
C ILE A 474 45.52 7.18 20.31
N LYS A 475 45.05 6.00 19.89
CA LYS A 475 45.85 4.78 19.74
C LYS A 475 46.92 4.94 18.65
N MET A 476 46.58 5.58 17.53
CA MET A 476 47.49 5.89 16.44
C MET A 476 48.57 6.89 16.90
N ARG A 477 48.17 7.97 17.60
CA ARG A 477 49.13 8.93 18.22
C ARG A 477 50.05 8.24 19.24
N ALA A 478 49.53 7.30 20.04
CA ALA A 478 50.35 6.53 20.96
C ALA A 478 51.37 5.61 20.24
N GLN A 479 51.01 5.03 19.09
CA GLN A 479 51.92 4.24 18.26
C GLN A 479 52.99 5.11 17.60
N ILE A 480 52.64 6.30 17.09
CA ILE A 480 53.60 7.29 16.56
C ILE A 480 54.61 7.68 17.65
N LYS A 481 54.14 7.93 18.87
CA LYS A 481 55.02 8.25 20.02
C LYS A 481 55.99 7.12 20.35
N ARG A 482 55.54 5.86 20.31
CA ARG A 482 56.41 4.68 20.51
C ARG A 482 57.44 4.52 19.39
N LEU A 483 57.05 4.75 18.14
CA LEU A 483 57.97 4.71 17.00
C LEU A 483 59.05 5.80 17.12
N ARG A 484 58.70 7.02 17.55
CA ARG A 484 59.68 8.08 17.84
C ARG A 484 60.68 7.68 18.94
N GLN A 485 60.22 6.98 19.98
CA GLN A 485 61.11 6.49 21.03
C GLN A 485 62.10 5.45 20.50
N LEU A 486 61.67 4.56 19.60
CA LEU A 486 62.54 3.57 18.94
C LEU A 486 63.55 4.22 17.99
N LEU A 487 63.15 5.26 17.26
CA LEU A 487 64.01 6.05 16.36
C LEU A 487 65.04 6.92 17.10
N ASN A 488 64.87 7.13 18.41
CA ASN A 488 65.84 7.81 19.26
C ASN A 488 66.92 6.87 19.82
N ASN A 489 66.93 5.60 19.43
CA ASN A 489 68.01 4.68 19.74
C ASN A 489 69.31 5.12 19.02
N PRO A 490 70.46 5.24 19.72
CA PRO A 490 71.73 5.69 19.12
C PRO A 490 72.29 4.76 18.04
N LYS A 491 71.76 3.54 17.91
CA LYS A 491 72.11 2.60 16.83
C LYS A 491 71.30 2.78 15.53
N CYS A 492 70.33 3.72 15.51
CA CYS A 492 69.50 3.99 14.33
C CYS A 492 70.24 4.92 13.35
N PRO A 493 70.39 4.55 12.06
CA PRO A 493 71.04 5.39 11.05
C PRO A 493 70.38 6.78 10.91
N ALA A 494 71.20 7.82 10.78
CA ALA A 494 70.76 9.22 10.83
C ALA A 494 69.83 9.60 9.66
N ASP A 495 70.09 9.05 8.48
CA ASP A 495 69.29 9.19 7.26
C ASP A 495 67.89 8.56 7.43
N LEU A 496 67.82 7.36 8.01
CA LEU A 496 66.57 6.66 8.29
C LEU A 496 65.74 7.41 9.35
N LYS A 497 66.42 7.96 10.36
CA LYS A 497 65.81 8.77 11.42
C LYS A 497 65.17 10.05 10.87
N ILE A 498 65.84 10.74 9.93
CA ILE A 498 65.31 11.98 9.33
C ILE A 498 64.09 11.65 8.44
N SER A 499 64.20 10.63 7.58
CA SER A 499 63.15 10.23 6.64
C SER A 499 61.85 9.78 7.35
N ILE A 500 61.99 8.90 8.36
CA ILE A 500 60.82 8.36 9.07
C ILE A 500 60.18 9.44 9.95
N ASN A 501 60.95 10.32 10.60
CA ASN A 501 60.36 11.42 11.39
C ASN A 501 59.57 12.40 10.50
N GLY A 502 60.06 12.71 9.30
CA GLY A 502 59.32 13.55 8.34
C GLY A 502 57.98 12.93 7.93
N THR A 503 57.91 11.60 7.80
CA THR A 503 56.68 10.85 7.51
C THR A 503 55.72 10.87 8.71
N LEU A 504 56.24 10.67 9.92
CA LEU A 504 55.45 10.73 11.17
C LEU A 504 54.87 12.13 11.42
N ASP A 505 55.59 13.20 11.08
CA ASP A 505 55.11 14.59 11.17
C ASP A 505 53.96 14.88 10.20
N GLN A 506 54.03 14.34 8.97
CA GLN A 506 52.93 14.45 8.00
C GLN A 506 51.68 13.68 8.47
N MET A 507 51.87 12.47 9.01
CA MET A 507 50.77 11.69 9.60
C MET A 507 50.11 12.45 10.75
N GLU A 508 50.88 13.04 11.68
CA GLU A 508 50.32 13.85 12.77
C GLU A 508 49.57 15.10 12.30
N LYS A 509 50.03 15.76 11.22
CA LYS A 509 49.30 16.91 10.62
C LYS A 509 47.94 16.50 10.08
N VAL A 510 47.84 15.35 9.39
CA VAL A 510 46.56 14.81 8.92
C VAL A 510 45.63 14.51 10.10
N PHE A 511 46.15 13.94 11.19
CA PHE A 511 45.35 13.64 12.39
C PHE A 511 44.98 14.86 13.26
N LYS A 512 45.53 16.06 12.99
CA LYS A 512 45.12 17.32 13.63
C LYS A 512 43.93 17.99 12.92
N LEU A 513 43.64 17.62 11.68
CA LEU A 513 42.52 18.17 10.90
C LEU A 513 41.16 17.53 11.27
N TYR A 514 41.16 16.42 12.02
CA TYR A 514 39.98 15.64 12.41
C TYR A 514 39.71 15.65 13.94
N THR A 515 40.23 16.66 14.64
CA THR A 515 39.97 16.99 16.06
C THR A 515 39.60 18.46 16.14
#